data_AF-A0ABD2FY56-F1
#
_entry.id   AF-A0ABD2FY56-F1
#
_cell.length_a   1.000
_cell.length_b   1.000
_cell.length_c   1.000
_cell.angle_alpha   90.00
_cell.angle_beta   90.00
_cell.angle_gamma   90.00
#
_symmetry.space_group_name_H-M   'P 1'
#
loop_
_entity.id
_entity.type
_entity.pdbx_description
1 polymer ?
#
loop_
_entity_poly.entity_id
_entity_poly.type
_entity_poly.pdbx_seq_one_letter_code
_entity_poly.pdbx_strand_id
1 'polypeptide(L)'
;MEGKIDNEVKYDFGASADSSNVENTSYISVNGNEREDVPATMAASDHDEENCKEPPTEEEATPEPYEKKGKELNVVNEQAKSQKESVVFEINSHDEDGAPRLPLEALERQNTTLEENKAGGEQSCSEDLSSEECMCEDRDTASQRCSLLQGKLAEFFHKKARDDSQVDVVIQVSKELQEYEKYITILTDLKQQLTTNTETSQKQAEELRFISEEKLDKVENEWQSLVALKQEVAVTVLSLHLGKQAAQTKVETALETEKLLQHELIRLRLKNIKLRANIHRLEGELCAREKDAGDPLLLHFDLLQAERLELKKHTEKQNEESLKTQLKISSSLELLSNKKEKLFWSQMEAQAKREQLAMLEATVARGTDFLTRTRHARNSLRRDNLQLREHRGLLGNRVLLLDFEDTVDASDYMEDQLRDLKCRQAEIAISCGRWKKKLRQPN
;
A
#
# COMPACT_ATOMS: atom_id res chain seq x y z
N MET A 1 51.50 43.06 37.21
CA MET A 1 52.11 43.53 35.95
C MET A 1 50.99 43.95 35.03
N GLU A 2 51.20 44.97 34.20
CA GLU A 2 50.15 45.53 33.35
C GLU A 2 49.75 44.63 32.16
N GLY A 3 48.60 44.92 31.54
CA GLY A 3 48.07 44.13 30.42
C GLY A 3 46.72 44.58 29.88
N LYS A 4 46.43 45.89 29.83
CA LYS A 4 45.25 46.42 29.12
C LYS A 4 45.53 46.43 27.61
N ILE A 5 44.66 45.81 26.80
CA ILE A 5 44.32 46.29 25.45
C ILE A 5 42.82 46.05 25.23
N ASP A 6 42.09 47.11 24.93
CA ASP A 6 40.67 47.10 24.55
C ASP A 6 40.55 46.97 23.01
N ASN A 7 39.44 46.45 22.46
CA ASN A 7 39.07 46.74 21.05
C ASN A 7 37.58 46.47 20.74
N GLU A 8 36.88 47.51 20.26
CA GLU A 8 35.55 47.41 19.62
C GLU A 8 35.69 46.99 18.15
N VAL A 9 34.76 46.16 17.65
CA VAL A 9 34.10 46.38 16.34
C VAL A 9 32.60 46.07 16.51
N LYS A 10 31.77 46.72 15.70
CA LYS A 10 30.38 47.11 15.97
C LYS A 10 29.46 46.72 14.79
N TYR A 11 28.14 46.75 15.00
CA TYR A 11 27.04 46.66 14.00
C TYR A 11 26.70 45.28 13.38
N ASP A 12 25.45 44.96 12.99
CA ASP A 12 24.12 45.34 13.55
C ASP A 12 22.95 44.49 12.95
N PHE A 13 21.76 44.61 13.56
CA PHE A 13 20.40 44.51 13.00
C PHE A 13 19.71 43.17 12.63
N GLY A 14 18.39 43.09 12.92
CA GLY A 14 17.43 42.02 12.57
C GLY A 14 17.25 40.95 13.66
N ALA A 15 16.16 40.80 14.43
CA ALA A 15 14.74 41.20 14.33
C ALA A 15 13.98 40.54 13.14
N SER A 16 12.82 39.88 13.31
CA SER A 16 12.00 39.57 14.50
C SER A 16 11.10 38.32 14.27
N ALA A 17 10.26 37.95 15.25
CA ALA A 17 9.23 36.90 15.21
C ALA A 17 8.01 37.28 14.32
N ASP A 18 6.92 36.49 14.13
CA ASP A 18 6.42 35.28 14.81
C ASP A 18 5.34 34.52 13.98
N SER A 19 5.05 33.26 14.36
CA SER A 19 3.77 32.51 14.40
C SER A 19 2.71 32.44 13.25
N SER A 20 1.97 31.31 13.28
CA SER A 20 0.65 30.96 12.68
C SER A 20 0.55 30.80 11.13
N ASN A 21 -0.02 29.76 10.49
CA ASN A 21 -0.81 28.53 10.79
C ASN A 21 -2.34 28.59 10.52
N VAL A 22 -2.89 27.51 9.91
CA VAL A 22 -4.31 27.21 9.52
C VAL A 22 -4.92 28.22 8.49
N GLU A 23 -5.72 27.89 7.46
CA GLU A 23 -6.83 26.92 7.29
C GLU A 23 -6.99 26.31 5.87
N ASN A 24 -7.88 25.30 5.75
CA ASN A 24 -8.28 24.65 4.50
C ASN A 24 -9.61 25.21 3.95
N THR A 25 -9.76 25.37 2.63
CA THR A 25 -11.07 25.18 1.96
C THR A 25 -10.92 24.79 0.49
N SER A 26 -11.74 23.86 0.01
CA SER A 26 -11.82 23.42 -1.39
C SER A 26 -13.18 23.75 -2.01
N TYR A 27 -13.23 24.24 -3.25
CA TYR A 27 -14.47 24.23 -4.07
C TYR A 27 -14.19 24.01 -5.57
N ILE A 28 -15.21 23.48 -6.27
CA ILE A 28 -15.16 23.06 -7.68
C ILE A 28 -16.31 23.72 -8.46
N SER A 29 -15.99 24.42 -9.56
CA SER A 29 -16.85 24.69 -10.74
C SER A 29 -15.92 25.18 -11.88
N VAL A 30 -15.88 24.69 -13.13
CA VAL A 30 -16.90 24.33 -14.15
C VAL A 30 -17.17 25.47 -15.16
N ASN A 31 -16.69 25.24 -16.40
CA ASN A 31 -17.05 25.73 -17.73
C ASN A 31 -17.46 27.21 -18.02
N GLY A 32 -16.85 27.76 -19.07
CA GLY A 32 -17.37 28.84 -19.92
C GLY A 32 -16.69 28.79 -21.31
N ASN A 33 -17.47 28.82 -22.40
CA ASN A 33 -17.02 28.65 -23.79
C ASN A 33 -17.14 29.96 -24.61
N GLU A 34 -16.93 29.89 -25.94
CA GLU A 34 -17.12 30.93 -27.00
C GLU A 34 -15.85 31.76 -27.36
N ARG A 35 -15.43 31.98 -28.63
CA ARG A 35 -15.87 31.59 -30.02
C ARG A 35 -14.62 31.23 -30.85
N GLU A 36 -14.63 30.29 -31.80
CA GLU A 36 -15.14 30.39 -33.20
C GLU A 36 -14.75 31.68 -33.95
N ASP A 37 -13.80 31.58 -34.89
CA ASP A 37 -14.03 31.83 -36.34
C ASP A 37 -12.84 31.39 -37.23
N VAL A 38 -13.10 31.09 -38.51
CA VAL A 38 -12.21 30.42 -39.50
C VAL A 38 -12.59 30.95 -40.91
N PRO A 39 -11.68 31.36 -41.84
CA PRO A 39 -11.07 30.39 -42.78
C PRO A 39 -9.73 30.68 -43.51
N ALA A 40 -9.06 29.55 -43.80
CA ALA A 40 -8.18 29.16 -44.92
C ALA A 40 -7.73 30.11 -46.07
N THR A 41 -6.45 29.92 -46.47
CA THR A 41 -5.92 30.02 -47.86
C THR A 41 -4.88 28.90 -48.12
N MET A 42 -4.49 28.67 -49.38
CA MET A 42 -3.65 27.52 -49.83
C MET A 42 -2.40 27.93 -50.65
N ALA A 43 -1.47 26.97 -50.80
CA ALA A 43 -0.61 26.66 -51.97
C ALA A 43 0.88 27.13 -52.00
N ALA A 44 1.65 26.42 -52.87
CA ALA A 44 3.11 26.45 -53.13
C ALA A 44 4.01 25.84 -52.02
N SER A 45 4.97 24.93 -52.27
CA SER A 45 6.17 24.90 -53.17
C SER A 45 7.35 25.74 -52.62
N ASP A 46 8.61 25.28 -52.54
CA ASP A 46 9.29 24.06 -53.08
C ASP A 46 10.36 23.47 -52.11
N HIS A 47 11.12 22.47 -52.60
CA HIS A 47 12.46 21.92 -52.22
C HIS A 47 13.35 22.71 -51.20
N ASP A 48 14.26 22.09 -50.41
CA ASP A 48 15.27 21.07 -50.77
C ASP A 48 15.75 20.11 -49.63
N GLU A 49 16.82 19.33 -49.91
CA GLU A 49 17.57 18.26 -49.18
C GLU A 49 18.04 18.59 -47.72
N GLU A 50 18.52 17.68 -46.84
CA GLU A 50 19.03 16.28 -46.96
C GLU A 50 18.52 15.31 -45.85
N ASN A 51 18.41 14.03 -46.23
CA ASN A 51 18.97 12.80 -45.63
C ASN A 51 19.79 12.91 -44.29
N CYS A 52 19.79 11.97 -43.34
CA CYS A 52 19.92 10.50 -43.44
C CYS A 52 19.12 9.71 -42.38
N LYS A 53 19.11 8.37 -42.51
CA LYS A 53 18.45 7.39 -41.60
C LYS A 53 19.41 6.31 -41.06
N GLU A 54 18.97 5.65 -39.99
CA GLU A 54 19.40 4.31 -39.50
C GLU A 54 18.88 3.16 -40.42
N PRO A 55 18.95 1.83 -40.12
CA PRO A 55 19.63 1.10 -39.02
C PRO A 55 20.57 -0.10 -39.48
N PRO A 56 20.37 -1.43 -39.22
CA PRO A 56 21.25 -2.20 -38.29
C PRO A 56 21.75 -3.63 -38.74
N THR A 57 22.19 -4.44 -37.74
CA THR A 57 22.13 -5.93 -37.54
C THR A 57 23.36 -6.86 -37.75
N GLU A 58 23.54 -7.80 -36.77
CA GLU A 58 24.19 -9.16 -36.76
C GLU A 58 25.71 -9.31 -37.10
N GLU A 59 26.53 -10.22 -36.51
CA GLU A 59 26.49 -11.12 -35.30
C GLU A 59 27.95 -11.24 -34.73
N GLU A 60 28.58 -12.23 -34.05
CA GLU A 60 28.39 -13.66 -33.62
C GLU A 60 29.41 -14.01 -32.47
N ALA A 61 29.37 -15.24 -31.92
CA ALA A 61 30.44 -16.04 -31.25
C ALA A 61 30.97 -15.75 -29.80
N THR A 62 31.23 -16.84 -29.07
CA THR A 62 31.82 -16.97 -27.69
C THR A 62 33.02 -17.98 -27.73
N PRO A 63 33.79 -18.37 -26.66
CA PRO A 63 33.60 -18.20 -25.19
C PRO A 63 34.85 -17.98 -24.26
N GLU A 64 34.56 -17.86 -22.95
CA GLU A 64 35.29 -18.23 -21.69
C GLU A 64 36.60 -19.08 -21.76
N PRO A 65 37.60 -18.92 -20.83
CA PRO A 65 37.41 -19.33 -19.42
C PRO A 65 38.20 -18.62 -18.27
N TYR A 66 37.74 -18.85 -17.03
CA TYR A 66 38.39 -18.55 -15.73
C TYR A 66 39.73 -19.27 -15.45
N GLU A 67 40.59 -18.69 -14.58
CA GLU A 67 41.36 -19.47 -13.60
C GLU A 67 41.68 -18.72 -12.28
N LYS A 68 42.44 -19.34 -11.35
CA LYS A 68 42.61 -18.95 -9.94
C LYS A 68 44.10 -18.79 -9.55
N LYS A 69 44.32 -18.24 -8.35
CA LYS A 69 45.58 -18.06 -7.56
C LYS A 69 46.15 -16.61 -7.65
N GLY A 70 46.83 -16.10 -6.62
CA GLY A 70 47.20 -16.76 -5.37
C GLY A 70 47.66 -15.83 -4.24
N LYS A 71 47.79 -16.45 -3.06
CA LYS A 71 48.24 -15.89 -1.78
C LYS A 71 49.69 -15.39 -1.78
N GLU A 72 49.96 -14.65 -0.69
CA GLU A 72 51.16 -14.69 0.18
C GLU A 72 52.29 -13.64 0.03
N LEU A 73 52.57 -13.05 1.21
CA LEU A 73 53.84 -12.58 1.74
C LEU A 73 54.61 -11.45 1.03
N ASN A 74 54.74 -10.33 1.75
CA ASN A 74 56.06 -9.82 2.06
C ASN A 74 56.10 -9.22 3.48
N VAL A 75 56.94 -9.79 4.34
CA VAL A 75 57.32 -9.24 5.64
C VAL A 75 58.73 -8.69 5.49
N VAL A 76 58.94 -7.42 5.84
CA VAL A 76 60.28 -6.87 6.03
C VAL A 76 60.47 -6.61 7.52
N ASN A 77 61.43 -7.33 8.09
CA ASN A 77 61.86 -7.25 9.48
C ASN A 77 63.12 -6.38 9.60
N GLU A 78 63.19 -5.60 10.68
CA GLU A 78 64.34 -5.16 11.50
C GLU A 78 63.95 -3.84 12.20
N GLN A 79 64.31 -3.57 13.45
CA GLN A 79 65.68 -3.64 13.98
C GLN A 79 65.73 -3.96 15.50
N ALA A 80 66.74 -4.72 15.91
CA ALA A 80 66.85 -5.32 17.24
C ALA A 80 67.37 -4.40 18.37
N LYS A 81 66.99 -4.72 19.63
CA LYS A 81 67.82 -4.99 20.84
C LYS A 81 66.99 -4.80 22.14
N SER A 82 67.26 -5.42 23.30
CA SER A 82 68.27 -6.42 23.72
C SER A 82 67.94 -6.94 25.15
N GLN A 83 67.99 -8.26 25.37
CA GLN A 83 68.14 -8.94 26.70
C GLN A 83 66.99 -8.70 27.73
N LYS A 84 66.71 -9.60 28.68
CA LYS A 84 67.49 -10.72 29.22
C LYS A 84 66.60 -11.88 29.70
N GLU A 85 67.22 -13.03 29.87
CA GLU A 85 66.64 -14.34 30.20
C GLU A 85 66.28 -14.50 31.68
N SER A 86 65.13 -15.11 31.98
CA SER A 86 64.81 -15.74 33.27
C SER A 86 63.69 -16.76 33.07
N VAL A 87 63.90 -18.00 33.51
CA VAL A 87 62.95 -19.12 33.35
C VAL A 87 62.29 -19.45 34.68
N VAL A 88 60.96 -19.35 34.75
CA VAL A 88 60.11 -19.98 35.77
C VAL A 88 58.88 -20.54 35.05
N PHE A 89 58.42 -21.72 35.48
CA PHE A 89 57.40 -22.51 34.76
C PHE A 89 56.00 -21.89 34.83
N GLU A 90 55.29 -21.90 33.70
CA GLU A 90 53.83 -21.93 33.68
C GLU A 90 53.32 -23.31 34.15
N ILE A 91 52.29 -23.30 34.98
CA ILE A 91 51.30 -24.38 35.05
C ILE A 91 49.93 -23.71 34.92
N ASN A 92 49.39 -23.71 33.70
CA ASN A 92 48.01 -23.34 33.47
C ASN A 92 47.11 -24.55 33.74
N SER A 93 46.22 -24.45 34.71
CA SER A 93 45.01 -25.28 34.77
C SER A 93 43.82 -24.35 34.91
N HIS A 94 43.29 -23.98 33.74
CA HIS A 94 41.99 -23.35 33.56
C HIS A 94 40.90 -24.24 34.19
N ASP A 95 39.91 -23.66 34.86
CA ASP A 95 38.53 -23.73 34.35
C ASP A 95 37.55 -22.82 35.11
N GLU A 96 36.60 -22.29 34.33
CA GLU A 96 35.47 -21.48 34.75
C GLU A 96 34.25 -22.37 35.02
N ASP A 97 33.45 -22.04 36.03
CA ASP A 97 31.99 -22.11 35.87
C ASP A 97 31.32 -21.03 36.76
N GLY A 98 30.23 -20.45 36.26
CA GLY A 98 29.70 -19.18 36.73
C GLY A 98 28.24 -19.24 37.18
N ALA A 99 27.92 -18.57 38.29
CA ALA A 99 26.54 -18.31 38.70
C ALA A 99 26.41 -16.87 39.26
N PRO A 100 25.55 -16.01 38.67
CA PRO A 100 25.44 -14.62 39.11
C PRO A 100 24.68 -14.50 40.43
N ARG A 101 25.13 -13.61 41.31
CA ARG A 101 24.39 -13.21 42.53
C ARG A 101 23.89 -11.78 42.41
N LEU A 102 22.59 -11.60 42.51
CA LEU A 102 21.92 -10.30 42.47
C LEU A 102 22.31 -9.44 43.69
N PRO A 103 22.34 -8.10 43.58
CA PRO A 103 22.55 -7.22 44.72
C PRO A 103 21.38 -7.31 45.70
N LEU A 104 21.68 -7.48 46.99
CA LEU A 104 20.71 -7.30 48.06
C LEU A 104 21.10 -6.05 48.86
N GLU A 105 20.27 -5.01 48.81
CA GLU A 105 20.56 -3.72 49.44
C GLU A 105 20.47 -3.81 50.98
N ALA A 106 21.62 -3.72 51.64
CA ALA A 106 21.69 -3.65 53.10
C ALA A 106 21.61 -2.19 53.57
N LEU A 107 20.42 -1.78 54.01
CA LEU A 107 20.10 -0.43 54.51
C LEU A 107 21.07 0.03 55.62
N GLU A 108 21.86 1.08 55.36
CA GLU A 108 22.70 1.72 56.38
C GLU A 108 21.84 2.41 57.46
N ARG A 109 21.88 1.88 58.69
CA ARG A 109 21.33 2.58 59.87
C ARG A 109 22.41 3.41 60.53
N GLN A 110 22.37 4.72 60.32
CA GLN A 110 23.11 5.67 61.16
C GLN A 110 22.38 5.83 62.50
N ASN A 111 23.08 5.55 63.60
CA ASN A 111 22.59 5.84 64.94
C ASN A 111 22.90 7.29 65.28
N THR A 112 21.90 8.16 65.27
CA THR A 112 21.98 9.50 65.89
C THR A 112 21.53 9.45 67.36
N THR A 113 22.11 10.33 68.18
CA THR A 113 21.92 10.35 69.62
C THR A 113 20.52 10.77 70.04
N LEU A 114 19.97 10.07 71.04
CA LEU A 114 18.87 10.56 71.86
C LEU A 114 19.39 11.62 72.84
N GLU A 115 18.77 12.79 72.82
CA GLU A 115 18.75 13.76 73.91
C GLU A 115 17.32 14.28 74.06
N GLU A 116 16.94 14.70 75.27
CA GLU A 116 15.52 14.85 75.63
C GLU A 116 14.90 16.16 75.15
N ASN A 117 13.58 16.13 74.86
CA ASN A 117 12.63 17.15 75.32
C ASN A 117 11.17 16.68 75.12
N LYS A 118 10.34 16.78 76.17
CA LYS A 118 8.89 16.51 76.13
C LYS A 118 8.09 17.78 76.40
N ALA A 119 7.39 18.29 75.41
CA ALA A 119 6.27 19.23 75.57
C ALA A 119 5.36 19.18 74.32
N GLY A 120 4.04 19.32 74.49
CA GLY A 120 3.09 19.43 73.37
C GLY A 120 2.31 18.17 73.01
N GLY A 121 1.67 17.52 73.99
CA GLY A 121 0.70 16.45 73.73
C GLY A 121 -0.73 16.91 73.99
N GLU A 122 -1.45 17.33 72.95
CA GLU A 122 -2.92 17.56 73.02
C GLU A 122 -3.64 17.53 71.64
N GLN A 123 -2.92 17.34 70.53
CA GLN A 123 -3.46 17.51 69.16
C GLN A 123 -3.43 16.24 68.28
N SER A 124 -3.13 15.06 68.82
CA SER A 124 -3.14 13.77 68.06
C SER A 124 -4.53 13.16 67.97
N CYS A 125 -5.24 13.06 69.11
CA CYS A 125 -6.44 12.24 69.25
C CYS A 125 -7.67 12.68 68.44
N SER A 126 -7.62 13.81 67.73
CA SER A 126 -8.66 14.21 66.76
C SER A 126 -8.36 13.76 65.33
N GLU A 127 -7.07 13.59 64.99
CA GLU A 127 -6.64 13.19 63.65
C GLU A 127 -6.59 11.66 63.54
N ASP A 128 -6.18 10.96 64.61
CA ASP A 128 -6.19 9.50 64.70
C ASP A 128 -7.60 8.92 64.49
N LEU A 129 -8.62 9.48 65.15
CA LEU A 129 -10.03 9.05 64.99
C LEU A 129 -10.56 9.30 63.57
N SER A 130 -10.25 10.46 62.98
CA SER A 130 -10.60 10.79 61.60
C SER A 130 -9.95 9.83 60.58
N SER A 131 -8.73 9.39 60.87
CA SER A 131 -8.00 8.42 60.05
C SER A 131 -8.61 7.00 60.16
N GLU A 132 -8.97 6.55 61.36
CA GLU A 132 -9.65 5.26 61.56
C GLU A 132 -11.05 5.23 60.92
N GLU A 133 -11.80 6.34 60.98
CA GLU A 133 -13.13 6.47 60.38
C GLU A 133 -13.04 6.44 58.84
N CYS A 134 -12.11 7.21 58.25
CA CYS A 134 -11.81 7.17 56.81
C CYS A 134 -11.39 5.76 56.33
N MET A 135 -10.53 5.06 57.08
CA MET A 135 -10.11 3.69 56.76
C MET A 135 -11.26 2.68 56.91
N CYS A 136 -12.27 2.96 57.73
CA CYS A 136 -13.49 2.17 57.78
C CYS A 136 -14.39 2.42 56.57
N GLU A 137 -14.54 3.66 56.09
CA GLU A 137 -15.29 3.96 54.85
C GLU A 137 -14.65 3.29 53.62
N ASP A 138 -13.32 3.34 53.48
CA ASP A 138 -12.62 2.66 52.39
C ASP A 138 -12.75 1.13 52.46
N ARG A 139 -12.65 0.55 53.67
CA ARG A 139 -12.89 -0.90 53.88
C ARG A 139 -14.32 -1.29 53.55
N ASP A 140 -15.30 -0.49 53.96
CA ASP A 140 -16.71 -0.82 53.81
C ASP A 140 -17.20 -0.57 52.37
N THR A 141 -16.68 0.43 51.66
CA THR A 141 -16.91 0.58 50.21
C THR A 141 -16.19 -0.52 49.40
N ALA A 142 -15.00 -0.95 49.80
CA ALA A 142 -14.35 -2.14 49.23
C ALA A 142 -15.17 -3.41 49.48
N SER A 143 -15.72 -3.59 50.68
CA SER A 143 -16.60 -4.71 51.04
C SER A 143 -17.91 -4.71 50.23
N GLN A 144 -18.53 -3.54 50.03
CA GLN A 144 -19.70 -3.37 49.16
C GLN A 144 -19.36 -3.68 47.69
N ARG A 145 -18.21 -3.23 47.18
CA ARG A 145 -17.73 -3.57 45.82
C ARG A 145 -17.49 -5.07 45.67
N CYS A 146 -16.87 -5.72 46.66
CA CYS A 146 -16.68 -7.18 46.68
C CYS A 146 -18.01 -7.92 46.70
N SER A 147 -18.97 -7.48 47.52
CA SER A 147 -20.32 -8.06 47.59
C SER A 147 -21.08 -7.91 46.27
N LEU A 148 -20.99 -6.74 45.61
CA LEU A 148 -21.57 -6.50 44.29
C LEU A 148 -20.93 -7.35 43.19
N LEU A 149 -19.61 -7.56 43.24
CA LEU A 149 -18.89 -8.42 42.30
C LEU A 149 -19.23 -9.90 42.53
N GLN A 150 -19.30 -10.36 43.78
CA GLN A 150 -19.76 -11.71 44.12
C GLN A 150 -21.21 -11.95 43.72
N GLY A 151 -22.10 -10.97 43.92
CA GLY A 151 -23.49 -11.01 43.43
C GLY A 151 -23.56 -11.16 41.92
N LYS A 152 -22.81 -10.33 41.16
CA LYS A 152 -22.71 -10.45 39.70
C LYS A 152 -22.09 -11.77 39.23
N LEU A 153 -21.13 -12.33 39.97
CA LEU A 153 -20.57 -13.65 39.70
C LEU A 153 -21.63 -14.75 39.92
N ALA A 154 -22.36 -14.71 41.03
CA ALA A 154 -23.45 -15.64 41.31
C ALA A 154 -24.58 -15.54 40.27
N GLU A 155 -24.98 -14.34 39.87
CA GLU A 155 -25.91 -14.12 38.75
C GLU A 155 -25.36 -14.69 37.43
N PHE A 156 -24.08 -14.47 37.12
CA PHE A 156 -23.45 -15.01 35.92
C PHE A 156 -23.42 -16.54 35.92
N PHE A 157 -23.05 -17.18 37.04
CA PHE A 157 -23.08 -18.63 37.18
C PHE A 157 -24.51 -19.19 37.14
N HIS A 158 -25.49 -18.55 37.80
CA HIS A 158 -26.90 -18.96 37.71
C HIS A 158 -27.48 -18.80 36.29
N LYS A 159 -27.07 -17.77 35.56
CA LYS A 159 -27.52 -17.54 34.18
C LYS A 159 -26.84 -18.53 33.21
N LYS A 160 -25.54 -18.76 33.36
CA LYS A 160 -24.79 -19.77 32.59
C LYS A 160 -25.18 -21.22 32.95
N ALA A 161 -25.74 -21.47 34.13
CA ALA A 161 -26.36 -22.75 34.48
C ALA A 161 -27.78 -22.92 33.89
N ARG A 162 -28.31 -21.91 33.20
CA ARG A 162 -29.65 -21.92 32.58
C ARG A 162 -29.60 -22.02 31.05
N ASP A 163 -28.50 -21.59 30.43
CA ASP A 163 -28.20 -21.76 29.00
C ASP A 163 -27.15 -22.86 28.80
N ASP A 164 -27.62 -24.06 28.45
CA ASP A 164 -26.92 -25.23 27.88
C ASP A 164 -25.83 -26.02 28.66
N SER A 165 -25.77 -27.33 28.32
CA SER A 165 -24.60 -28.22 28.43
C SER A 165 -23.91 -28.39 29.79
N GLN A 166 -24.69 -28.62 30.86
CA GLN A 166 -24.22 -28.90 32.22
C GLN A 166 -23.13 -29.99 32.34
N VAL A 167 -23.09 -30.98 31.45
CA VAL A 167 -22.06 -32.05 31.45
C VAL A 167 -20.70 -31.55 30.94
N ASP A 168 -20.70 -30.79 29.85
CA ASP A 168 -19.45 -30.34 29.21
C ASP A 168 -18.80 -29.23 30.04
N VAL A 169 -19.61 -28.36 30.66
CA VAL A 169 -19.15 -27.38 31.65
C VAL A 169 -18.49 -28.07 32.85
N VAL A 170 -19.04 -29.16 33.38
CA VAL A 170 -18.43 -29.90 34.51
C VAL A 170 -17.13 -30.60 34.09
N ILE A 171 -17.06 -31.15 32.88
CA ILE A 171 -15.82 -31.76 32.36
C ILE A 171 -14.75 -30.69 32.10
N GLN A 172 -15.12 -29.52 31.59
CA GLN A 172 -14.20 -28.41 31.36
C GLN A 172 -13.69 -27.81 32.68
N VAL A 173 -14.59 -27.53 33.63
CA VAL A 173 -14.21 -27.07 34.98
C VAL A 173 -13.35 -28.13 35.69
N SER A 174 -13.63 -29.43 35.53
CA SER A 174 -12.78 -30.48 36.10
C SER A 174 -11.37 -30.55 35.50
N LYS A 175 -11.20 -30.18 34.22
CA LYS A 175 -9.87 -30.07 33.59
C LYS A 175 -9.14 -28.82 34.06
N GLU A 176 -9.83 -27.68 34.08
CA GLU A 176 -9.32 -26.39 34.56
C GLU A 176 -8.91 -26.46 36.04
N LEU A 177 -9.68 -27.18 36.88
CA LEU A 177 -9.32 -27.46 38.26
C LEU A 177 -8.10 -28.38 38.39
N GLN A 178 -7.97 -29.38 37.52
CA GLN A 178 -6.80 -30.28 37.48
C GLN A 178 -5.55 -29.57 36.92
N GLU A 179 -5.71 -28.58 36.05
CA GLU A 179 -4.63 -27.71 35.58
C GLU A 179 -4.21 -26.73 36.67
N TYR A 180 -5.16 -26.10 37.37
CA TYR A 180 -4.90 -25.32 38.58
C TYR A 180 -4.17 -26.15 39.65
N GLU A 181 -4.60 -27.39 39.91
CA GLU A 181 -3.94 -28.31 40.84
C GLU A 181 -2.48 -28.58 40.43
N LYS A 182 -2.22 -28.87 39.14
CA LYS A 182 -0.85 -29.02 38.60
C LYS A 182 -0.02 -27.74 38.81
N TYR A 183 -0.57 -26.56 38.53
CA TYR A 183 0.11 -25.29 38.75
C TYR A 183 0.39 -25.05 40.25
N ILE A 184 -0.52 -25.41 41.14
CA ILE A 184 -0.30 -25.35 42.59
C ILE A 184 0.80 -26.32 43.03
N THR A 185 0.83 -27.57 42.53
CA THR A 185 1.92 -28.51 42.85
C THR A 185 3.28 -28.01 42.33
N ILE A 186 3.33 -27.47 41.11
CA ILE A 186 4.55 -26.87 40.56
C ILE A 186 4.99 -25.67 41.40
N LEU A 187 4.05 -24.85 41.88
CA LEU A 187 4.35 -23.71 42.77
C LEU A 187 4.78 -24.14 44.18
N THR A 188 4.30 -25.26 44.72
CA THR A 188 4.81 -25.80 46.00
C THR A 188 6.19 -26.40 45.82
N ASP A 189 6.44 -27.14 44.74
CA ASP A 189 7.72 -27.77 44.45
C ASP A 189 8.81 -26.72 44.21
N LEU A 190 8.50 -25.66 43.43
CA LEU A 190 9.41 -24.52 43.21
C LEU A 190 9.68 -23.74 44.51
N LYS A 191 8.68 -23.56 45.38
CA LYS A 191 8.89 -22.97 46.71
C LYS A 191 9.78 -23.85 47.58
N GLN A 192 9.56 -25.17 47.58
CA GLN A 192 10.38 -26.11 48.34
C GLN A 192 11.83 -26.09 47.84
N GLN A 193 12.05 -26.16 46.53
CA GLN A 193 13.37 -26.02 45.91
C GLN A 193 14.05 -24.70 46.28
N LEU A 194 13.31 -23.58 46.28
CA LEU A 194 13.86 -22.29 46.71
C LEU A 194 14.26 -22.29 48.19
N THR A 195 13.45 -22.87 49.08
CA THR A 195 13.80 -23.01 50.50
C THR A 195 15.02 -23.92 50.71
N THR A 196 15.09 -25.08 50.05
CA THR A 196 16.26 -25.96 50.18
C THR A 196 17.53 -25.33 49.61
N ASN A 197 17.43 -24.62 48.48
CA ASN A 197 18.58 -23.96 47.84
C ASN A 197 19.07 -22.74 48.63
N THR A 198 18.17 -22.00 49.28
CA THR A 198 18.56 -20.91 50.19
C THR A 198 19.19 -21.45 51.47
N GLU A 199 18.64 -22.52 52.07
CA GLU A 199 19.23 -23.20 53.21
C GLU A 199 20.64 -23.76 52.92
N THR A 200 20.85 -24.45 51.79
CA THR A 200 22.17 -24.99 51.44
C THR A 200 23.16 -23.87 51.15
N SER A 201 22.73 -22.82 50.43
CA SER A 201 23.56 -21.64 50.18
C SER A 201 23.95 -20.90 51.46
N GLN A 202 23.06 -20.87 52.46
CA GLN A 202 23.33 -20.30 53.78
C GLN A 202 24.32 -21.16 54.56
N LYS A 203 24.10 -22.48 54.65
CA LYS A 203 25.00 -23.42 55.35
C LYS A 203 26.43 -23.36 54.78
N GLN A 204 26.57 -23.32 53.45
CA GLN A 204 27.87 -23.10 52.78
C GLN A 204 28.49 -21.73 53.11
N ALA A 205 27.69 -20.67 53.18
CA ALA A 205 28.19 -19.34 53.54
C ALA A 205 28.63 -19.26 55.02
N GLU A 206 27.98 -20.01 55.92
CA GLU A 206 28.35 -20.12 57.34
C GLU A 206 29.62 -20.96 57.53
N GLU A 207 29.75 -22.07 56.82
CA GLU A 207 30.97 -22.90 56.77
C GLU A 207 32.18 -22.08 56.25
N LEU A 208 32.00 -21.33 55.15
CA LEU A 208 33.05 -20.48 54.60
C LEU A 208 33.42 -19.31 55.52
N ARG A 209 32.48 -18.76 56.30
CA ARG A 209 32.78 -17.77 57.35
C ARG A 209 33.64 -18.39 58.45
N PHE A 210 33.25 -19.55 58.98
CA PHE A 210 34.00 -20.23 60.04
C PHE A 210 35.43 -20.57 59.58
N ILE A 211 35.59 -21.09 58.35
CA ILE A 211 36.90 -21.36 57.74
C ILE A 211 37.70 -20.06 57.52
N SER A 212 37.05 -18.92 57.27
CA SER A 212 37.73 -17.63 57.16
C SER A 212 38.18 -17.09 58.52
N GLU A 213 37.35 -17.22 59.55
CA GLU A 213 37.62 -16.76 60.91
C GLU A 213 38.78 -17.57 61.53
N GLU A 214 38.72 -18.90 61.45
CA GLU A 214 39.78 -19.80 61.90
C GLU A 214 41.14 -19.55 61.20
N LYS A 215 41.12 -19.09 59.94
CA LYS A 215 42.32 -18.67 59.21
C LYS A 215 42.83 -17.30 59.62
N LEU A 216 41.95 -16.34 59.92
CA LEU A 216 42.35 -15.03 60.42
C LEU A 216 42.99 -15.16 61.82
N ASP A 217 42.41 -15.96 62.71
CA ASP A 217 42.98 -16.25 64.02
C ASP A 217 44.38 -16.86 63.93
N LYS A 218 44.59 -17.85 63.04
CA LYS A 218 45.91 -18.46 62.81
C LYS A 218 46.94 -17.41 62.35
N VAL A 219 46.58 -16.60 61.35
CA VAL A 219 47.45 -15.54 60.81
C VAL A 219 47.77 -14.49 61.87
N GLU A 220 46.81 -14.09 62.70
CA GLU A 220 47.02 -13.10 63.76
C GLU A 220 47.92 -13.65 64.89
N ASN A 221 47.74 -14.91 65.29
CA ASN A 221 48.61 -15.56 66.27
C ASN A 221 50.06 -15.72 65.76
N GLU A 222 50.24 -16.11 64.49
CA GLU A 222 51.57 -16.17 63.85
C GLU A 222 52.19 -14.78 63.71
N TRP A 223 51.39 -13.77 63.35
CA TRP A 223 51.83 -12.38 63.22
C TRP A 223 52.27 -11.78 64.56
N GLN A 224 51.49 -11.96 65.63
CA GLN A 224 51.87 -11.52 66.98
C GLN A 224 53.15 -12.20 67.46
N SER A 225 53.31 -13.49 67.18
CA SER A 225 54.53 -14.26 67.50
C SER A 225 55.76 -13.71 66.76
N LEU A 226 55.62 -13.38 65.46
CA LEU A 226 56.67 -12.78 64.66
C LEU A 226 57.02 -11.36 65.13
N VAL A 227 56.03 -10.55 65.50
CA VAL A 227 56.23 -9.19 66.04
C VAL A 227 56.95 -9.24 67.40
N ALA A 228 56.59 -10.18 68.28
CA ALA A 228 57.27 -10.39 69.56
C ALA A 228 58.74 -10.78 69.37
N LEU A 229 59.03 -11.76 68.48
CA LEU A 229 60.38 -12.17 68.14
C LEU A 229 61.20 -11.02 67.52
N LYS A 230 60.59 -10.24 66.63
CA LYS A 230 61.20 -9.04 66.03
C LYS A 230 61.56 -8.01 67.10
N GLN A 231 60.68 -7.77 68.07
CA GLN A 231 60.91 -6.86 69.19
C GLN A 231 62.05 -7.37 70.08
N GLU A 232 62.07 -8.65 70.45
CA GLU A 232 63.14 -9.25 71.27
C GLU A 232 64.51 -9.16 70.59
N VAL A 233 64.61 -9.57 69.32
CA VAL A 233 65.88 -9.53 68.56
C VAL A 233 66.37 -8.09 68.38
N ALA A 234 65.48 -7.15 68.05
CA ALA A 234 65.86 -5.74 67.92
C ALA A 234 66.30 -5.13 69.27
N VAL A 235 65.59 -5.41 70.36
CA VAL A 235 65.94 -4.90 71.69
C VAL A 235 67.26 -5.51 72.19
N THR A 236 67.50 -6.80 72.02
CA THR A 236 68.75 -7.44 72.46
C THR A 236 69.98 -6.88 71.72
N VAL A 237 69.92 -6.75 70.39
CA VAL A 237 71.02 -6.18 69.58
C VAL A 237 71.28 -4.70 69.89
N LEU A 238 70.23 -3.89 70.06
CA LEU A 238 70.37 -2.47 70.36
C LEU A 238 70.76 -2.21 71.82
N SER A 239 70.38 -3.09 72.77
CA SER A 239 70.74 -2.96 74.19
C SER A 239 72.25 -2.96 74.41
N LEU A 240 73.01 -3.70 73.60
CA LEU A 240 74.47 -3.76 73.64
C LEU A 240 75.15 -2.41 73.34
N HIS A 241 74.46 -1.53 72.62
CA HIS A 241 75.02 -0.28 72.09
C HIS A 241 74.43 0.98 72.72
N LEU A 242 73.14 0.95 73.10
CA LEU A 242 72.39 2.10 73.62
C LEU A 242 71.93 1.93 75.08
N GLY A 243 72.09 0.74 75.66
CA GLY A 243 71.49 0.37 76.95
C GLY A 243 70.00 0.00 76.83
N LYS A 244 69.54 -0.89 77.72
CA LYS A 244 68.25 -1.60 77.60
C LYS A 244 67.05 -0.67 77.38
N GLN A 245 66.90 0.36 78.22
CA GLN A 245 65.72 1.24 78.18
C GLN A 245 65.66 2.11 76.91
N ALA A 246 66.81 2.62 76.44
CA ALA A 246 66.89 3.42 75.21
C ALA A 246 66.85 2.56 73.93
N ALA A 247 67.13 1.26 74.03
CA ALA A 247 66.85 0.29 72.98
C ALA A 247 65.35 0.00 72.88
N GLN A 248 64.68 -0.28 74.01
CA GLN A 248 63.23 -0.55 74.07
C GLN A 248 62.41 0.57 73.42
N THR A 249 62.57 1.83 73.86
CA THR A 249 61.78 2.96 73.33
C THR A 249 62.00 3.21 71.84
N LYS A 250 63.19 2.90 71.30
CA LYS A 250 63.47 3.02 69.85
C LYS A 250 62.87 1.89 69.02
N VAL A 251 62.77 0.68 69.59
CA VAL A 251 62.08 -0.43 68.92
C VAL A 251 60.57 -0.25 68.98
N GLU A 252 60.04 0.24 70.10
CA GLU A 252 58.62 0.56 70.28
C GLU A 252 58.15 1.63 69.28
N THR A 253 58.84 2.77 69.21
CA THR A 253 58.51 3.85 68.25
C THR A 253 58.68 3.42 66.78
N ALA A 254 59.62 2.53 66.48
CA ALA A 254 59.77 1.94 65.13
C ALA A 254 58.62 0.98 64.79
N LEU A 255 58.16 0.19 65.76
CA LEU A 255 57.03 -0.74 65.59
C LEU A 255 55.69 0.01 65.50
N GLU A 256 55.52 1.12 66.20
CA GLU A 256 54.34 2.00 66.10
C GLU A 256 54.24 2.65 64.71
N THR A 257 55.35 3.18 64.19
CA THR A 257 55.39 3.77 62.85
C THR A 257 55.20 2.71 61.75
N GLU A 258 55.72 1.50 61.92
CA GLU A 258 55.42 0.36 61.05
C GLU A 258 53.93 -0.01 61.06
N LYS A 259 53.30 -0.13 62.24
CA LYS A 259 51.86 -0.42 62.38
C LYS A 259 51.00 0.63 61.67
N LEU A 260 51.34 1.91 61.76
CA LEU A 260 50.64 2.98 61.04
C LEU A 260 50.74 2.81 59.51
N LEU A 261 51.93 2.51 58.99
CA LEU A 261 52.15 2.24 57.56
C LEU A 261 51.43 0.98 57.08
N GLN A 262 51.35 -0.06 57.91
CA GLN A 262 50.57 -1.28 57.62
C GLN A 262 49.06 -0.98 57.57
N HIS A 263 48.52 -0.22 58.51
CA HIS A 263 47.12 0.22 58.47
C HIS A 263 46.80 1.07 57.22
N GLU A 264 47.70 1.96 56.80
CA GLU A 264 47.59 2.72 55.54
C GLU A 264 47.60 1.78 54.32
N LEU A 265 48.53 0.81 54.27
CA LEU A 265 48.63 -0.17 53.19
C LEU A 265 47.37 -1.05 53.09
N ILE A 266 46.83 -1.51 54.22
CA ILE A 266 45.58 -2.27 54.28
C ILE A 266 44.41 -1.41 53.80
N ARG A 267 44.31 -0.16 54.25
CA ARG A 267 43.30 0.82 53.81
C ARG A 267 43.35 1.05 52.29
N LEU A 268 44.54 1.17 51.71
CA LEU A 268 44.75 1.34 50.27
C LEU A 268 44.43 0.05 49.48
N ARG A 269 44.80 -1.13 49.99
CA ARG A 269 44.43 -2.43 49.39
C ARG A 269 42.92 -2.62 49.37
N LEU A 270 42.22 -2.33 50.46
CA LEU A 270 40.76 -2.38 50.54
C LEU A 270 40.09 -1.39 49.58
N LYS A 271 40.60 -0.15 49.46
CA LYS A 271 40.15 0.81 48.43
C LYS A 271 40.34 0.25 47.02
N ASN A 272 41.50 -0.33 46.71
CA ASN A 272 41.79 -0.92 45.40
C ASN A 272 40.88 -2.12 45.07
N ILE A 273 40.56 -2.97 46.05
CA ILE A 273 39.61 -4.09 45.89
C ILE A 273 38.21 -3.54 45.59
N LYS A 274 37.72 -2.55 46.36
CA LYS A 274 36.42 -1.90 46.11
C LYS A 274 36.35 -1.23 44.72
N LEU A 275 37.43 -0.56 44.30
CA LEU A 275 37.50 0.05 42.97
C LEU A 275 37.49 -1.00 41.86
N ARG A 276 38.24 -2.10 41.99
CA ARG A 276 38.18 -3.21 41.01
C ARG A 276 36.80 -3.83 40.93
N ALA A 277 36.14 -4.10 42.07
CA ALA A 277 34.76 -4.62 42.08
C ALA A 277 33.77 -3.65 41.39
N ASN A 278 33.90 -2.35 41.62
CA ASN A 278 33.08 -1.34 40.94
C ASN A 278 33.34 -1.29 39.42
N ILE A 279 34.60 -1.46 38.98
CA ILE A 279 34.95 -1.54 37.56
C ILE A 279 34.27 -2.75 36.90
N HIS A 280 34.43 -3.96 37.46
CA HIS A 280 33.82 -5.18 36.92
C HIS A 280 32.27 -5.09 36.88
N ARG A 281 31.65 -4.46 37.89
CA ARG A 281 30.19 -4.19 37.89
C ARG A 281 29.79 -3.26 36.74
N LEU A 282 30.49 -2.15 36.56
CA LEU A 282 30.19 -1.17 35.50
C LEU A 282 30.46 -1.73 34.10
N GLU A 283 31.51 -2.54 33.93
CA GLU A 283 31.80 -3.27 32.69
C GLU A 283 30.71 -4.30 32.38
N GLY A 284 30.22 -5.02 33.39
CA GLY A 284 29.07 -5.93 33.25
C GLY A 284 27.77 -5.20 32.88
N GLU A 285 27.48 -4.07 33.51
CA GLU A 285 26.30 -3.22 33.21
C GLU A 285 26.37 -2.59 31.81
N LEU A 286 27.57 -2.22 31.35
CA LEU A 286 27.80 -1.71 29.99
C LEU A 286 27.62 -2.84 28.96
N CYS A 287 28.24 -4.00 29.19
CA CYS A 287 28.14 -5.16 28.31
C CYS A 287 26.72 -5.73 28.23
N ALA A 288 25.94 -5.67 29.32
CA ALA A 288 24.52 -6.00 29.28
C ALA A 288 23.74 -5.00 28.41
N ARG A 289 23.91 -3.69 28.67
CA ARG A 289 23.25 -2.62 27.89
C ARG A 289 23.57 -2.67 26.40
N GLU A 290 24.81 -3.01 26.03
CA GLU A 290 25.25 -3.15 24.64
C GLU A 290 24.56 -4.34 23.94
N LYS A 291 24.37 -5.46 24.64
CA LYS A 291 23.60 -6.62 24.14
C LYS A 291 22.12 -6.33 24.03
N ASP A 292 21.54 -5.64 25.02
CA ASP A 292 20.11 -5.36 25.10
C ASP A 292 19.66 -4.27 24.11
N ALA A 293 20.51 -3.27 23.84
CA ALA A 293 20.22 -2.18 22.90
C ALA A 293 20.56 -2.53 21.43
N GLY A 294 21.52 -3.44 21.22
CA GLY A 294 22.17 -3.66 19.93
C GLY A 294 22.98 -2.43 19.47
N ASP A 295 23.49 -2.47 18.24
CA ASP A 295 24.00 -1.27 17.58
C ASP A 295 22.83 -0.44 17.03
N PRO A 296 22.60 0.80 17.50
CA PRO A 296 21.52 1.64 16.98
C PRO A 296 21.68 1.97 15.49
N LEU A 297 22.91 1.99 14.96
CA LEU A 297 23.17 2.22 13.54
C LEU A 297 22.77 1.01 12.69
N LEU A 298 23.00 -0.21 13.16
CA LEU A 298 22.53 -1.44 12.52
C LEU A 298 21.00 -1.49 12.50
N LEU A 299 20.33 -1.19 13.62
CA LEU A 299 18.86 -1.10 13.68
C LEU A 299 18.31 -0.06 12.68
N HIS A 300 18.96 1.09 12.55
CA HIS A 300 18.57 2.11 11.57
C HIS A 300 18.82 1.66 10.12
N PHE A 301 19.90 0.93 9.86
CA PHE A 301 20.22 0.37 8.54
C PHE A 301 19.18 -0.69 8.12
N ASP A 302 18.81 -1.60 9.02
CA ASP A 302 17.80 -2.62 8.76
C ASP A 302 16.40 -2.01 8.53
N LEU A 303 16.05 -0.94 9.28
CA LEU A 303 14.83 -0.17 9.05
C LEU A 303 14.82 0.48 7.65
N LEU A 304 15.90 1.15 7.25
CA LEU A 304 16.04 1.75 5.91
C LEU A 304 16.05 0.69 4.79
N GLN A 305 16.57 -0.51 5.07
CA GLN A 305 16.52 -1.63 4.14
C GLN A 305 15.09 -2.15 3.95
N ALA A 306 14.31 -2.25 5.04
CA ALA A 306 12.90 -2.63 5.01
C ALA A 306 12.03 -1.59 4.26
N GLU A 307 12.20 -0.29 4.57
CA GLU A 307 11.53 0.81 3.88
C GLU A 307 11.84 0.80 2.37
N ARG A 308 13.12 0.68 2.00
CA ARG A 308 13.54 0.58 0.59
C ARG A 308 12.92 -0.63 -0.12
N LEU A 309 12.77 -1.76 0.57
CA LEU A 309 12.13 -2.96 0.04
C LEU A 309 10.62 -2.77 -0.14
N GLU A 310 9.95 -2.04 0.75
CA GLU A 310 8.53 -1.71 0.62
C GLU A 310 8.26 -0.70 -0.50
N LEU A 311 9.07 0.38 -0.60
CA LEU A 311 9.02 1.33 -1.71
C LEU A 311 9.23 0.62 -3.06
N LYS A 312 10.19 -0.32 -3.15
CA LYS A 312 10.39 -1.14 -4.36
C LYS A 312 9.14 -1.94 -4.72
N LYS A 313 8.53 -2.65 -3.74
CA LYS A 313 7.27 -3.40 -3.94
C LYS A 313 6.11 -2.50 -4.36
N HIS A 314 6.06 -1.24 -3.90
CA HIS A 314 5.02 -0.30 -4.32
C HIS A 314 5.21 0.14 -5.77
N THR A 315 6.43 0.52 -6.16
CA THR A 315 6.78 0.87 -7.56
C THR A 315 6.56 -0.31 -8.51
N GLU A 316 6.85 -1.55 -8.09
CA GLU A 316 6.58 -2.75 -8.88
C GLU A 316 5.08 -2.94 -9.14
N LYS A 317 4.22 -2.77 -8.12
CA LYS A 317 2.76 -2.81 -8.28
C LYS A 317 2.25 -1.71 -9.22
N GLN A 318 2.73 -0.46 -9.05
CA GLN A 318 2.36 0.65 -9.93
C GLN A 318 2.77 0.39 -11.39
N ASN A 319 3.97 -0.16 -11.61
CA ASN A 319 4.45 -0.52 -12.95
C ASN A 319 3.61 -1.65 -13.58
N GLU A 320 3.23 -2.67 -12.80
CA GLU A 320 2.29 -3.70 -13.25
C GLU A 320 0.92 -3.11 -13.63
N GLU A 321 0.37 -2.18 -12.85
CA GLU A 321 -0.92 -1.54 -13.12
C GLU A 321 -0.85 -0.60 -14.34
N SER A 322 0.25 0.12 -14.50
CA SER A 322 0.57 0.89 -15.71
C SER A 322 0.61 -0.01 -16.95
N LEU A 323 1.34 -1.13 -16.90
CA LEU A 323 1.41 -2.08 -18.01
C LEU A 323 0.04 -2.74 -18.30
N LYS A 324 -0.73 -3.12 -17.26
CA LYS A 324 -2.10 -3.63 -17.40
C LYS A 324 -3.07 -2.61 -18.02
N THR A 325 -2.88 -1.31 -17.79
CA THR A 325 -3.69 -0.26 -18.43
C THR A 325 -3.23 0.05 -19.85
N GLN A 326 -1.93 0.06 -20.13
CA GLN A 326 -1.39 0.17 -21.50
C GLN A 326 -1.87 -0.96 -22.41
N LEU A 327 -1.88 -2.22 -21.92
CA LEU A 327 -2.44 -3.36 -22.67
C LEU A 327 -3.93 -3.20 -22.97
N LYS A 328 -4.73 -2.69 -22.00
CA LYS A 328 -6.16 -2.39 -22.21
C LYS A 328 -6.36 -1.29 -23.25
N ILE A 329 -5.52 -0.25 -23.24
CA ILE A 329 -5.55 0.84 -24.23
C ILE A 329 -5.21 0.29 -25.62
N SER A 330 -4.14 -0.49 -25.75
CA SER A 330 -3.73 -1.12 -27.02
C SER A 330 -4.83 -1.99 -27.63
N SER A 331 -5.39 -2.92 -26.85
CA SER A 331 -6.51 -3.77 -27.29
C SER A 331 -7.78 -2.97 -27.63
N SER A 332 -8.03 -1.86 -26.93
CA SER A 332 -9.15 -0.95 -27.25
C SER A 332 -8.93 -0.20 -28.56
N LEU A 333 -7.69 0.23 -28.86
CA LEU A 333 -7.32 0.86 -30.13
C LEU A 333 -7.41 -0.13 -31.29
N GLU A 334 -6.99 -1.38 -31.11
CA GLU A 334 -7.17 -2.45 -32.08
C GLU A 334 -8.66 -2.68 -32.39
N LEU A 335 -9.50 -2.82 -31.35
CA LEU A 335 -10.94 -2.96 -31.50
C LEU A 335 -11.59 -1.75 -32.18
N LEU A 336 -11.12 -0.53 -31.92
CA LEU A 336 -11.57 0.69 -32.59
C LEU A 336 -11.14 0.72 -34.06
N SER A 337 -9.93 0.27 -34.40
CA SER A 337 -9.46 0.12 -35.78
C SER A 337 -10.34 -0.88 -36.54
N ASN A 338 -10.53 -2.08 -35.97
CA ASN A 338 -11.39 -3.14 -36.51
C ASN A 338 -12.86 -2.70 -36.69
N LYS A 339 -13.36 -1.78 -35.84
CA LYS A 339 -14.68 -1.15 -36.00
C LYS A 339 -14.70 -0.09 -37.10
N LYS A 340 -13.67 0.77 -37.17
CA LYS A 340 -13.52 1.80 -38.20
C LYS A 340 -13.47 1.18 -39.59
N GLU A 341 -12.72 0.10 -39.77
CA GLU A 341 -12.62 -0.62 -41.04
C GLU A 341 -13.97 -1.23 -41.46
N LYS A 342 -14.67 -1.92 -40.54
CA LYS A 342 -16.00 -2.50 -40.80
C LYS A 342 -17.05 -1.44 -41.15
N LEU A 343 -17.00 -0.27 -40.50
CA LEU A 343 -17.85 0.87 -40.84
C LEU A 343 -17.54 1.43 -42.24
N PHE A 344 -16.25 1.56 -42.58
CA PHE A 344 -15.82 2.00 -43.92
C PHE A 344 -16.32 1.05 -45.02
N TRP A 345 -16.10 -0.26 -44.88
CA TRP A 345 -16.59 -1.25 -45.84
C TRP A 345 -18.12 -1.26 -45.95
N SER A 346 -18.84 -1.17 -44.82
CA SER A 346 -20.31 -1.09 -44.83
C SER A 346 -20.83 0.20 -45.47
N GLN A 347 -20.13 1.34 -45.29
CA GLN A 347 -20.46 2.60 -45.94
C GLN A 347 -20.27 2.52 -47.46
N MET A 348 -19.15 1.94 -47.93
CA MET A 348 -18.89 1.72 -49.35
C MET A 348 -19.92 0.77 -49.98
N GLU A 349 -20.26 -0.34 -49.32
CA GLU A 349 -21.29 -1.27 -49.80
C GLU A 349 -22.68 -0.59 -49.85
N ALA A 350 -23.02 0.21 -48.84
CA ALA A 350 -24.26 0.98 -48.83
C ALA A 350 -24.29 2.08 -49.91
N GLN A 351 -23.15 2.67 -50.27
CA GLN A 351 -23.07 3.60 -51.40
C GLN A 351 -23.31 2.87 -52.72
N ALA A 352 -22.61 1.78 -52.99
CA ALA A 352 -22.79 0.98 -54.21
C ALA A 352 -24.24 0.48 -54.37
N LYS A 353 -24.91 0.10 -53.27
CA LYS A 353 -26.34 -0.27 -53.27
C LYS A 353 -27.26 0.92 -53.58
N ARG A 354 -26.96 2.14 -53.12
CA ARG A 354 -27.71 3.36 -53.51
C ARG A 354 -27.54 3.68 -54.98
N GLU A 355 -26.34 3.54 -55.53
CA GLU A 355 -26.05 3.76 -56.95
C GLU A 355 -26.79 2.73 -57.83
N GLN A 356 -26.83 1.45 -57.41
CA GLN A 356 -27.64 0.41 -58.06
C GLN A 356 -29.14 0.72 -57.99
N LEU A 357 -29.66 1.17 -56.85
CA LEU A 357 -31.06 1.58 -56.70
C LEU A 357 -31.40 2.77 -57.61
N ALA A 358 -30.57 3.81 -57.66
CA ALA A 358 -30.78 4.96 -58.54
C ALA A 358 -30.79 4.57 -60.03
N MET A 359 -29.94 3.62 -60.44
CA MET A 359 -29.99 3.06 -61.80
C MET A 359 -31.30 2.29 -62.08
N LEU A 360 -31.80 1.52 -61.12
CA LEU A 360 -33.06 0.78 -61.23
C LEU A 360 -34.28 1.71 -61.22
N GLU A 361 -34.32 2.72 -60.36
CA GLU A 361 -35.36 3.75 -60.37
C GLU A 361 -35.39 4.47 -61.72
N ALA A 362 -34.23 4.77 -62.29
CA ALA A 362 -34.12 5.35 -63.63
C ALA A 362 -34.57 4.39 -64.75
N THR A 363 -34.40 3.06 -64.63
CA THR A 363 -34.99 2.12 -65.60
C THR A 363 -36.51 2.01 -65.45
N VAL A 364 -37.02 1.99 -64.21
CA VAL A 364 -38.45 1.97 -63.91
C VAL A 364 -39.15 3.23 -64.43
N ALA A 365 -38.57 4.41 -64.20
CA ALA A 365 -39.09 5.68 -64.70
C ALA A 365 -39.17 5.70 -66.24
N ARG A 366 -38.13 5.23 -66.94
CA ARG A 366 -38.16 5.05 -68.40
C ARG A 366 -39.24 4.05 -68.85
N GLY A 367 -39.46 2.99 -68.08
CA GLY A 367 -40.54 2.02 -68.29
C GLY A 367 -41.94 2.63 -68.14
N THR A 368 -42.17 3.44 -67.11
CA THR A 368 -43.45 4.13 -66.91
C THR A 368 -43.70 5.20 -67.97
N ASP A 369 -42.66 5.91 -68.41
CA ASP A 369 -42.73 6.84 -69.54
C ASP A 369 -43.10 6.15 -70.85
N PHE A 370 -42.50 4.99 -71.14
CA PHE A 370 -42.85 4.21 -72.31
C PHE A 370 -44.30 3.70 -72.24
N LEU A 371 -44.68 3.07 -71.12
CA LEU A 371 -46.04 2.54 -70.92
C LEU A 371 -47.12 3.63 -70.98
N THR A 372 -46.86 4.83 -70.44
CA THR A 372 -47.79 5.97 -70.55
C THR A 372 -47.88 6.48 -71.98
N ARG A 373 -46.76 6.63 -72.72
CA ARG A 373 -46.78 6.99 -74.16
C ARG A 373 -47.58 5.97 -74.98
N THR A 374 -47.34 4.67 -74.81
CA THR A 374 -48.11 3.60 -75.49
C THR A 374 -49.59 3.60 -75.10
N ARG A 375 -49.93 3.90 -73.84
CA ARG A 375 -51.33 4.06 -73.38
C ARG A 375 -52.00 5.25 -74.06
N HIS A 376 -51.32 6.39 -74.21
CA HIS A 376 -51.86 7.55 -74.93
C HIS A 376 -52.07 7.27 -76.42
N ALA A 377 -51.09 6.65 -77.10
CA ALA A 377 -51.22 6.26 -78.50
C ALA A 377 -52.39 5.30 -78.74
N ARG A 378 -52.51 4.24 -77.91
CA ARG A 378 -53.64 3.30 -77.92
C ARG A 378 -54.98 3.99 -77.68
N ASN A 379 -55.03 4.96 -76.76
CA ASN A 379 -56.23 5.73 -76.47
C ASN A 379 -56.61 6.67 -77.62
N SER A 380 -55.64 7.23 -78.36
CA SER A 380 -55.93 7.95 -79.60
C SER A 380 -56.53 7.01 -80.63
N LEU A 381 -55.81 5.93 -81.00
CA LEU A 381 -56.31 4.96 -81.98
C LEU A 381 -57.71 4.42 -81.63
N ARG A 382 -58.06 4.31 -80.34
CA ARG A 382 -59.42 3.97 -79.90
C ARG A 382 -60.46 5.08 -80.15
N ARG A 383 -60.14 6.35 -79.86
CA ARG A 383 -60.99 7.50 -80.23
C ARG A 383 -61.13 7.63 -81.74
N ASP A 384 -60.01 7.53 -82.44
CA ASP A 384 -59.92 7.73 -83.89
C ASP A 384 -60.67 6.59 -84.63
N ASN A 385 -60.63 5.35 -84.11
CA ASN A 385 -61.47 4.24 -84.59
C ASN A 385 -62.96 4.41 -84.27
N LEU A 386 -63.31 5.06 -83.15
CA LEU A 386 -64.70 5.37 -82.81
C LEU A 386 -65.27 6.44 -83.75
N GLN A 387 -64.54 7.55 -83.97
CA GLN A 387 -64.90 8.57 -84.95
C GLN A 387 -65.01 7.98 -86.36
N LEU A 388 -64.11 7.09 -86.77
CA LEU A 388 -64.22 6.39 -88.05
C LEU A 388 -65.42 5.43 -88.12
N ARG A 389 -65.92 4.89 -87.00
CA ARG A 389 -67.18 4.11 -86.98
C ARG A 389 -68.40 5.02 -87.12
N GLU A 390 -68.39 6.16 -86.42
CA GLU A 390 -69.45 7.18 -86.48
C GLU A 390 -69.56 7.77 -87.90
N HIS A 391 -68.44 8.17 -88.50
CA HIS A 391 -68.39 8.74 -89.86
C HIS A 391 -68.64 7.73 -90.99
N ARG A 392 -68.59 6.41 -90.75
CA ARG A 392 -68.83 5.41 -91.80
C ARG A 392 -70.29 5.30 -92.22
N GLY A 393 -71.25 5.71 -91.37
CA GLY A 393 -72.68 5.61 -91.68
C GLY A 393 -73.07 4.22 -92.18
N LEU A 394 -73.61 4.13 -93.40
CA LEU A 394 -74.04 2.87 -94.03
C LEU A 394 -72.87 1.97 -94.48
N LEU A 395 -71.65 2.51 -94.67
CA LEU A 395 -70.46 1.79 -95.18
C LEU A 395 -69.88 0.75 -94.20
N GLY A 396 -70.57 0.46 -93.10
CA GLY A 396 -70.31 -0.68 -92.21
C GLY A 396 -71.44 -1.72 -92.17
N ASN A 397 -72.62 -1.44 -92.72
CA ASN A 397 -73.78 -2.33 -92.68
C ASN A 397 -74.22 -2.70 -94.11
N ARG A 398 -73.69 -3.81 -94.63
CA ARG A 398 -73.93 -4.28 -96.00
C ARG A 398 -75.41 -4.56 -96.29
N VAL A 399 -76.24 -4.88 -95.29
CA VAL A 399 -77.69 -5.09 -95.50
C VAL A 399 -78.35 -3.77 -95.86
N LEU A 400 -78.23 -2.76 -95.00
CA LEU A 400 -78.80 -1.43 -95.24
C LEU A 400 -78.23 -0.70 -96.47
N LEU A 401 -77.01 -1.06 -96.90
CA LEU A 401 -76.43 -0.51 -98.13
C LEU A 401 -77.06 -1.16 -99.38
N LEU A 402 -77.26 -2.48 -99.37
CA LEU A 402 -77.98 -3.19 -100.45
C LEU A 402 -79.45 -2.75 -100.50
N ASP A 403 -80.12 -2.63 -99.34
CA ASP A 403 -81.50 -2.10 -99.29
C ASP A 403 -81.57 -0.68 -99.90
N PHE A 404 -80.54 0.15 -99.69
CA PHE A 404 -80.48 1.49 -100.28
C PHE A 404 -80.23 1.43 -101.80
N GLU A 405 -79.28 0.62 -102.26
CA GLU A 405 -79.02 0.36 -103.69
C GLU A 405 -80.30 -0.14 -104.40
N ASP A 406 -80.99 -1.15 -103.87
CA ASP A 406 -82.27 -1.65 -104.37
C ASP A 406 -83.36 -0.56 -104.43
N THR A 407 -83.43 0.34 -103.44
CA THR A 407 -84.39 1.47 -103.48
C THR A 407 -84.03 2.57 -104.47
N VAL A 408 -82.74 2.76 -104.78
CA VAL A 408 -82.29 3.72 -105.81
C VAL A 408 -82.58 3.14 -107.19
N ASP A 409 -82.20 1.89 -107.46
CA ASP A 409 -82.51 1.21 -108.73
C ASP A 409 -84.02 1.15 -109.00
N ALA A 410 -84.83 0.89 -107.97
CA ALA A 410 -86.29 0.94 -108.07
C ALA A 410 -86.84 2.37 -108.31
N SER A 411 -86.15 3.40 -107.85
CA SER A 411 -86.53 4.81 -108.08
C SER A 411 -86.16 5.27 -109.49
N ASP A 412 -84.96 4.95 -109.95
CA ASP A 412 -84.49 5.26 -111.32
C ASP A 412 -85.33 4.53 -112.37
N TYR A 413 -85.73 3.28 -112.11
CA TYR A 413 -86.70 2.56 -112.95
C TYR A 413 -88.05 3.28 -113.07
N MET A 414 -88.53 3.89 -111.98
CA MET A 414 -89.79 4.65 -111.96
C MET A 414 -89.64 6.03 -112.62
N GLU A 415 -88.47 6.68 -112.49
CA GLU A 415 -88.09 7.89 -113.25
C GLU A 415 -88.07 7.62 -114.76
N ASP A 416 -87.47 6.50 -115.18
CA ASP A 416 -87.41 6.07 -116.58
C ASP A 416 -88.81 5.79 -117.14
N GLN A 417 -89.69 5.09 -116.41
CA GLN A 417 -91.10 4.96 -116.79
C GLN A 417 -91.79 6.33 -116.91
N LEU A 418 -91.51 7.27 -115.99
CA LEU A 418 -92.03 8.64 -116.05
C LEU A 418 -91.52 9.41 -117.28
N ARG A 419 -90.27 9.16 -117.69
CA ARG A 419 -89.64 9.74 -118.88
C ARG A 419 -90.28 9.18 -120.15
N ASP A 420 -90.50 7.86 -120.20
CA ASP A 420 -91.19 7.15 -121.27
C ASP A 420 -92.64 7.63 -121.44
N LEU A 421 -93.37 7.82 -120.33
CA LEU A 421 -94.72 8.37 -120.33
C LEU A 421 -94.74 9.84 -120.80
N LYS A 422 -93.76 10.66 -120.42
CA LYS A 422 -93.59 12.04 -120.94
C LYS A 422 -93.28 12.05 -122.44
N CYS A 423 -92.45 11.14 -122.93
CA CYS A 423 -92.18 10.97 -124.36
C CYS A 423 -93.46 10.60 -125.12
N ARG A 424 -94.22 9.60 -124.66
CA ARG A 424 -95.52 9.22 -125.25
C ARG A 424 -96.53 10.36 -125.18
N GLN A 425 -96.56 11.14 -124.10
CA GLN A 425 -97.39 12.34 -123.99
C GLN A 425 -97.00 13.42 -125.02
N ALA A 426 -95.70 13.61 -125.28
CA ALA A 426 -95.20 14.52 -126.30
C ALA A 426 -95.53 14.03 -127.72
N GLU A 427 -95.40 12.72 -128.00
CA GLU A 427 -95.83 12.11 -129.26
C GLU A 427 -97.33 12.30 -129.50
N ILE A 428 -98.16 12.07 -128.47
CA ILE A 428 -99.60 12.32 -128.51
C ILE A 428 -99.87 13.81 -128.78
N ALA A 429 -99.18 14.74 -128.12
CA ALA A 429 -99.33 16.17 -128.36
C ALA A 429 -98.94 16.59 -129.80
N ILE A 430 -97.84 16.04 -130.33
CA ILE A 430 -97.41 16.24 -131.73
C ILE A 430 -98.45 15.66 -132.70
N SER A 431 -99.02 14.49 -132.40
CA SER A 431 -100.10 13.89 -133.19
C SER A 431 -101.34 14.79 -133.21
N CYS A 432 -101.80 15.28 -132.05
CA CYS A 432 -102.93 16.20 -131.91
C CYS A 432 -102.70 17.52 -132.65
N GLY A 433 -101.46 18.03 -132.67
CA GLY A 433 -101.06 19.16 -133.52
C GLY A 433 -101.22 18.89 -135.02
N ARG A 434 -100.94 17.65 -135.46
CA ARG A 434 -101.13 17.21 -136.85
C ARG A 434 -102.61 17.10 -137.23
N TRP A 435 -103.47 16.61 -136.33
CA TRP A 435 -104.93 16.62 -136.53
C TRP A 435 -105.50 18.04 -136.56
N LYS A 436 -105.05 18.95 -135.68
CA LYS A 436 -105.48 20.38 -135.70
C LYS A 436 -105.17 21.11 -137.01
N LYS A 437 -104.12 20.73 -137.75
CA LYS A 437 -103.83 21.31 -139.08
C LYS A 437 -104.77 20.84 -140.20
N LYS A 438 -105.49 19.73 -140.05
CA LYS A 438 -106.51 19.29 -141.03
C LYS A 438 -107.86 20.02 -140.93
N LEU A 439 -108.05 20.86 -139.92
CA LEU A 439 -109.32 21.53 -139.59
C LEU A 439 -109.30 23.04 -139.85
N ARG A 440 -108.37 23.55 -140.69
CA ARG A 440 -108.21 25.00 -140.91
C ARG A 440 -107.85 25.41 -142.35
N GLN A 441 -108.53 24.81 -143.33
CA GLN A 441 -108.74 25.41 -144.66
C GLN A 441 -110.23 25.24 -145.03
N PRO A 442 -111.00 26.34 -145.17
CA PRO A 442 -112.26 26.35 -145.90
C PRO A 442 -112.02 26.64 -147.40
N ASN A 443 -113.10 26.85 -148.15
CA ASN A 443 -113.10 27.55 -149.44
C ASN A 443 -112.58 28.99 -149.31
#